data_AF-A0A969L723-F1
#
_entry.id   AF-A0A969L723-F1
#
_cell.length_a   1.000
_cell.length_b   1.000
_cell.length_c   1.000
_cell.angle_alpha   90.00
_cell.angle_beta   90.00
_cell.angle_gamma   90.00
#
_symmetry.space_group_name_H-M   'P 1'
#
loop_
_entity.id
_entity.type
_entity.pdbx_description
1 polymer ?
#
loop_
_entity_poly.entity_id
_entity_poly.type
_entity_poly.pdbx_seq_one_letter_code
_entity_poly.pdbx_strand_id
1 'polypeptide(L)'
;MQSENVFNPNETAGLSADYDELQTAAVALLRAVKLIQIELGETVLVSGNGPVGQAVAQLARIAGAGRVIGLTDDGSVQTDDTQVVWMTDLGKVAEHLPQGQADLLIETSGNPAQLEKLLACVRGGGRILLVGSIAGSANFDFYPHLHRRSLTLKSVTLQAALAETGDDRLKDERESNFVSHLLRSGQLNMPDHLITNPMAGEPLLPVSSAS
;
A
#
# COMPACT_ATOMS: atom_id res chain seq x y z
N MET A 1 -29.57 -22.73 33.50
CA MET A 1 -29.54 -23.47 32.22
C MET A 1 -28.97 -22.53 31.19
N GLN A 2 -27.71 -22.75 30.81
CA GLN A 2 -27.03 -22.02 29.74
C GLN A 2 -27.59 -22.53 28.41
N SER A 3 -28.07 -21.63 27.55
CA SER A 3 -28.40 -21.94 26.17
C SER A 3 -27.11 -21.94 25.36
N GLU A 4 -26.73 -23.10 24.85
CA GLU A 4 -25.64 -23.25 23.90
C GLU A 4 -25.93 -22.42 22.64
N ASN A 5 -24.99 -21.54 22.28
CA ASN A 5 -24.96 -20.89 20.97
C ASN A 5 -24.69 -21.97 19.93
N VAL A 6 -25.74 -22.39 19.22
CA VAL A 6 -25.63 -23.29 18.07
C VAL A 6 -24.95 -22.53 16.94
N PHE A 7 -23.71 -22.93 16.64
CA PHE A 7 -22.94 -22.46 15.49
C PHE A 7 -23.73 -22.70 14.19
N ASN A 8 -24.03 -21.63 13.46
CA ASN A 8 -24.77 -21.70 12.20
C ASN A 8 -23.79 -21.68 11.00
N PRO A 9 -23.55 -22.81 10.33
CA PRO A 9 -22.57 -22.92 9.24
C PRO A 9 -22.93 -22.13 7.96
N ASN A 10 -24.14 -21.54 7.88
CA ASN A 10 -24.54 -20.70 6.75
C ASN A 10 -24.13 -19.22 6.92
N GLU A 11 -23.79 -18.75 8.13
CA GLU A 11 -23.19 -17.42 8.33
C GLU A 11 -21.70 -17.41 7.92
N THR A 12 -21.02 -18.57 7.98
CA THR A 12 -19.62 -18.70 7.62
C THR A 12 -19.33 -18.72 6.12
N ALA A 13 -20.32 -18.97 5.26
CA ALA A 13 -20.10 -19.07 3.82
C ALA A 13 -19.89 -17.70 3.14
N GLY A 14 -20.55 -16.66 3.64
CA GLY A 14 -20.28 -15.26 3.22
C GLY A 14 -18.96 -14.77 3.80
N LEU A 15 -18.74 -15.02 5.09
CA LEU A 15 -17.47 -14.71 5.77
C LEU A 15 -16.26 -15.41 5.12
N SER A 16 -16.40 -16.63 4.57
CA SER A 16 -15.29 -17.34 3.92
C SER A 16 -14.90 -16.77 2.56
N ALA A 17 -15.88 -16.33 1.75
CA ALA A 17 -15.60 -15.72 0.45
C ALA A 17 -14.99 -14.32 0.62
N ASP A 18 -15.56 -13.53 1.53
CA ASP A 18 -15.04 -12.22 1.89
C ASP A 18 -13.62 -12.32 2.50
N TYR A 19 -13.37 -13.37 3.30
CA TYR A 19 -12.05 -13.65 3.87
C TYR A 19 -11.02 -14.08 2.82
N ASP A 20 -11.42 -14.88 1.82
CA ASP A 20 -10.53 -15.29 0.72
C ASP A 20 -10.14 -14.09 -0.15
N GLU A 21 -11.08 -13.16 -0.43
CA GLU A 21 -10.79 -11.92 -1.16
C GLU A 21 -9.88 -10.97 -0.36
N LEU A 22 -10.18 -10.78 0.93
CA LEU A 22 -9.34 -9.99 1.83
C LEU A 22 -7.93 -10.56 1.95
N GLN A 23 -7.81 -11.89 2.11
CA GLN A 23 -6.52 -12.58 2.16
C GLN A 23 -5.76 -12.42 0.84
N THR A 24 -6.44 -12.54 -0.30
CA THR A 24 -5.82 -12.35 -1.62
C THR A 24 -5.28 -10.93 -1.78
N ALA A 25 -6.06 -9.92 -1.41
CA ALA A 25 -5.61 -8.52 -1.42
C ALA A 25 -4.39 -8.31 -0.50
N ALA A 26 -4.44 -8.86 0.72
CA ALA A 26 -3.33 -8.77 1.67
C ALA A 26 -2.03 -9.44 1.15
N VAL A 27 -2.14 -10.58 0.46
CA VAL A 27 -0.99 -11.22 -0.22
C VAL A 27 -0.43 -10.32 -1.33
N ALA A 28 -1.31 -9.72 -2.14
CA ALA A 28 -0.89 -8.78 -3.19
C ALA A 28 -0.08 -7.60 -2.60
N LEU A 29 -0.58 -7.01 -1.50
CA LEU A 29 0.08 -5.89 -0.82
C LEU A 29 1.40 -6.29 -0.17
N LEU A 30 1.46 -7.48 0.45
CA LEU A 30 2.71 -8.03 0.97
C LEU A 30 3.76 -8.13 -0.14
N ARG A 31 3.38 -8.66 -1.31
CA ARG A 31 4.28 -8.78 -2.46
C ARG A 31 4.71 -7.43 -3.02
N ALA A 32 3.78 -6.46 -3.11
CA ALA A 32 4.10 -5.09 -3.50
C ALA A 32 5.15 -4.46 -2.56
N VAL A 33 5.01 -4.63 -1.25
CA VAL A 33 6.00 -4.15 -0.26
C VAL A 33 7.34 -4.87 -0.39
N LYS A 34 7.33 -6.18 -0.65
CA LYS A 34 8.57 -6.95 -0.88
C LYS A 34 9.36 -6.48 -2.10
N LEU A 35 8.68 -6.02 -3.16
CA LEU A 35 9.31 -5.54 -4.39
C LEU A 35 10.24 -4.34 -4.20
N ILE A 36 9.95 -3.50 -3.20
CA ILE A 36 10.71 -2.28 -2.95
C ILE A 36 11.80 -2.44 -1.88
N GLN A 37 11.87 -3.61 -1.21
CA GLN A 37 12.96 -4.04 -0.32
C GLN A 37 13.26 -3.05 0.81
N ILE A 38 12.30 -2.82 1.71
CA ILE A 38 12.50 -1.97 2.89
C ILE A 38 13.67 -2.52 3.73
N GLU A 39 14.60 -1.64 4.10
CA GLU A 39 15.72 -1.96 4.98
C GLU A 39 15.37 -1.64 6.45
N LEU A 40 16.05 -2.33 7.37
CA LEU A 40 15.81 -2.16 8.80
C LEU A 40 16.10 -0.72 9.22
N GLY A 41 15.14 -0.08 9.87
CA GLY A 41 15.29 1.27 10.42
C GLY A 41 14.94 2.40 9.46
N GLU A 42 14.60 2.12 8.20
CA GLU A 42 14.25 3.15 7.21
C GLU A 42 12.98 3.93 7.58
N THR A 43 12.91 5.16 7.09
CA THR A 43 11.74 6.02 7.18
C THR A 43 10.91 5.94 5.90
N VAL A 44 9.67 5.48 6.04
CA VAL A 44 8.71 5.33 4.93
C VAL A 44 7.63 6.40 5.02
N LEU A 45 7.38 7.08 3.91
CA LEU A 45 6.24 7.96 3.71
C LEU A 45 5.18 7.21 2.90
N VAL A 46 3.94 7.13 3.42
CA VAL A 46 2.79 6.55 2.72
C VAL A 46 1.80 7.65 2.38
N SER A 47 1.38 7.74 1.11
CA SER A 47 0.35 8.68 0.66
C SER A 47 -0.97 7.94 0.41
N GLY A 48 -2.06 8.45 0.99
CA GLY A 48 -3.39 7.85 0.97
C GLY A 48 -3.67 7.03 2.23
N ASN A 49 -4.72 7.39 2.96
CA ASN A 49 -5.17 6.71 4.18
C ASN A 49 -6.35 5.74 3.92
N GLY A 50 -6.56 5.38 2.66
CA GLY A 50 -7.52 4.35 2.30
C GLY A 50 -7.06 2.96 2.78
N PRO A 51 -7.89 1.94 2.60
CA PRO A 51 -7.58 0.58 3.06
C PRO A 51 -6.24 0.02 2.57
N VAL A 52 -5.85 0.35 1.32
CA VAL A 52 -4.54 -0.03 0.75
C VAL A 52 -3.40 0.67 1.47
N GLY A 53 -3.48 1.98 1.67
CA GLY A 53 -2.43 2.76 2.34
C GLY A 53 -2.23 2.33 3.79
N GLN A 54 -3.34 2.07 4.49
CA GLN A 54 -3.34 1.53 5.84
C GLN A 54 -2.67 0.15 5.95
N ALA A 55 -3.01 -0.76 5.05
CA ALA A 55 -2.40 -2.09 5.00
C ALA A 55 -0.91 -2.02 4.65
N VAL A 56 -0.53 -1.19 3.69
CA VAL A 56 0.88 -1.01 3.28
C VAL A 56 1.71 -0.37 4.39
N ALA A 57 1.16 0.59 5.14
CA ALA A 57 1.85 1.20 6.26
C ALA A 57 2.16 0.17 7.37
N GLN A 58 1.20 -0.70 7.68
CA GLN A 58 1.40 -1.86 8.58
C GLN A 58 2.46 -2.82 8.05
N LEU A 59 2.36 -3.22 6.78
CA LEU A 59 3.31 -4.12 6.15
C LEU A 59 4.72 -3.54 6.07
N ALA A 60 4.86 -2.22 5.91
CA ALA A 60 6.15 -1.54 5.94
C ALA A 60 6.83 -1.66 7.31
N ARG A 61 6.06 -1.52 8.40
CA ARG A 61 6.55 -1.77 9.77
C ARG A 61 6.97 -3.22 9.95
N ILE A 62 6.14 -4.17 9.52
CA ILE A 62 6.44 -5.61 9.57
C ILE A 62 7.70 -5.94 8.77
N ALA A 63 7.93 -5.26 7.64
CA ALA A 63 9.13 -5.39 6.82
C ALA A 63 10.39 -4.76 7.45
N GLY A 64 10.26 -4.02 8.56
CA GLY A 64 11.38 -3.49 9.32
C GLY A 64 11.58 -1.98 9.25
N ALA A 65 10.65 -1.23 8.66
CA ALA A 65 10.70 0.23 8.67
C ALA A 65 10.81 0.75 10.12
N GLY A 66 11.81 1.57 10.39
CA GLY A 66 12.02 2.19 11.70
C GLY A 66 10.98 3.25 12.03
N ARG A 67 10.45 3.90 10.99
CA ARG A 67 9.39 4.90 11.09
C ARG A 67 8.49 4.87 9.86
N VAL A 68 7.18 5.01 10.07
CA VAL A 68 6.20 5.15 8.99
C VAL A 68 5.35 6.39 9.25
N ILE A 69 5.28 7.27 8.26
CA ILE A 69 4.50 8.51 8.30
C ILE A 69 3.47 8.44 7.19
N GLY A 70 2.21 8.71 7.52
CA GLY A 70 1.12 8.74 6.58
C GLY A 70 0.75 10.17 6.19
N LEU A 71 0.38 10.38 4.92
CA LEU A 71 -0.29 11.57 4.43
C LEU A 71 -1.73 11.20 4.04
N THR A 72 -2.69 11.95 4.57
CA THR A 72 -4.11 11.83 4.25
C THR A 72 -4.68 13.15 3.73
N ASP A 73 -5.64 13.07 2.84
CA ASP A 73 -6.38 14.20 2.27
C ASP A 73 -7.76 14.42 2.94
N ASP A 74 -8.25 13.45 3.69
CA ASP A 74 -9.58 13.45 4.33
C ASP A 74 -9.62 14.19 5.69
N GLY A 75 -8.49 14.70 6.16
CA GLY A 75 -8.37 15.38 7.46
C GLY A 75 -8.48 14.45 8.67
N SER A 76 -8.65 13.14 8.48
CA SER A 76 -8.79 12.17 9.56
C SER A 76 -7.40 11.75 10.06
N VAL A 77 -6.96 12.37 11.16
CA VAL A 77 -5.80 11.86 11.91
C VAL A 77 -6.28 10.67 12.73
N GLN A 78 -6.30 9.50 12.13
CA GLN A 78 -6.45 8.27 12.90
C GLN A 78 -5.08 7.91 13.44
N THR A 79 -4.87 8.05 14.75
CA THR A 79 -3.83 7.26 15.41
C THR A 79 -4.37 5.85 15.52
N ASP A 80 -4.04 5.01 14.56
CA ASP A 80 -4.34 3.60 14.62
C ASP A 80 -3.34 2.88 15.56
N ASP A 81 -3.66 1.64 15.95
CA ASP A 81 -2.75 0.78 16.72
C ASP A 81 -1.50 0.38 15.89
N THR A 82 -1.37 0.85 14.65
CA THR A 82 -0.29 0.50 13.71
C THR A 82 0.97 1.33 13.91
N GLN A 83 0.95 2.26 14.88
CA GLN A 83 2.05 3.19 15.18
C GLN A 83 2.43 4.08 14.00
N VAL A 84 1.50 4.28 13.06
CA VAL A 84 1.67 5.19 11.93
C VAL A 84 1.13 6.55 12.33
N VAL A 85 1.91 7.58 12.06
CA VAL A 85 1.48 8.96 12.32
C VAL A 85 0.92 9.54 11.02
N TRP A 86 -0.41 9.64 10.93
CA TRP A 86 -1.10 10.21 9.78
C TRP A 86 -1.21 11.74 9.89
N MET A 87 -0.91 12.43 8.81
CA MET A 87 -0.86 13.89 8.72
C MET A 87 -1.80 14.38 7.62
N THR A 88 -2.49 15.49 7.88
CA THR A 88 -3.54 16.02 6.99
C THR A 88 -2.99 16.81 5.80
N ASP A 89 -1.71 17.15 5.82
CA ASP A 89 -1.06 17.93 4.78
C ASP A 89 0.46 17.77 4.85
N LEU A 90 1.13 18.14 3.74
CA LEU A 90 2.58 18.04 3.62
C LEU A 90 3.36 19.01 4.53
N GLY A 91 2.74 20.10 4.99
CA GLY A 91 3.37 21.01 5.95
C GLY A 91 3.60 20.31 7.29
N LYS A 92 2.57 19.61 7.79
CA LYS A 92 2.69 18.80 9.01
C LYS A 92 3.59 17.58 8.84
N VAL A 93 3.58 16.96 7.66
CA VAL A 93 4.59 15.94 7.32
C VAL A 93 5.99 16.55 7.46
N ALA A 94 6.24 17.75 6.95
CA ALA A 94 7.55 18.40 7.01
C ALA A 94 8.05 18.69 8.44
N GLU A 95 7.14 18.96 9.39
CA GLU A 95 7.48 19.10 10.81
C GLU A 95 8.04 17.81 11.42
N HIS A 96 7.56 16.67 10.92
CA HIS A 96 7.91 15.33 11.41
C HIS A 96 9.01 14.68 10.57
N LEU A 97 9.07 14.98 9.29
CA LEU A 97 9.95 14.46 8.27
C LEU A 97 10.37 15.62 7.38
N PRO A 98 11.48 16.30 7.74
CA PRO A 98 12.00 17.38 6.92
C PRO A 98 12.18 16.93 5.47
N GLN A 99 12.01 17.87 4.54
CA GLN A 99 12.05 17.58 3.12
C GLN A 99 13.35 16.84 2.73
N GLY A 100 13.21 15.79 1.92
CA GLY A 100 14.33 14.99 1.44
C GLY A 100 14.91 14.04 2.48
N GLN A 101 14.11 13.54 3.42
CA GLN A 101 14.54 12.58 4.44
C GLN A 101 13.82 11.23 4.39
N ALA A 102 12.75 11.05 3.59
CA ALA A 102 12.15 9.72 3.44
C ALA A 102 13.06 8.82 2.61
N ASP A 103 13.37 7.63 3.11
CA ASP A 103 14.08 6.59 2.36
C ASP A 103 13.20 6.03 1.23
N LEU A 104 11.90 5.91 1.52
CA LEU A 104 10.90 5.33 0.64
C LEU A 104 9.59 6.13 0.68
N LEU A 105 9.05 6.44 -0.50
CA LEU A 105 7.67 6.85 -0.70
C LEU A 105 6.85 5.67 -1.23
N ILE A 106 5.70 5.36 -0.61
CA ILE A 106 4.70 4.46 -1.18
C ILE A 106 3.43 5.27 -1.45
N GLU A 107 3.12 5.46 -2.73
CA GLU A 107 1.94 6.21 -3.17
C GLU A 107 0.78 5.23 -3.40
N THR A 108 -0.31 5.41 -2.65
CA THR A 108 -1.52 4.59 -2.75
C THR A 108 -2.79 5.37 -3.10
N SER A 109 -2.75 6.70 -3.08
CA SER A 109 -3.92 7.55 -3.32
C SER A 109 -4.26 7.69 -4.81
N GLY A 110 -3.31 7.41 -5.70
CA GLY A 110 -3.47 7.60 -7.15
C GLY A 110 -3.64 9.06 -7.58
N ASN A 111 -3.31 10.04 -6.73
CA ASN A 111 -3.55 11.45 -7.01
C ASN A 111 -2.35 12.08 -7.78
N PRO A 112 -2.49 12.35 -9.10
CA PRO A 112 -1.39 12.89 -9.89
C PRO A 112 -0.95 14.28 -9.41
N ALA A 113 -1.85 15.07 -8.81
CA ALA A 113 -1.56 16.44 -8.37
C ALA A 113 -0.65 16.50 -7.14
N GLN A 114 -0.46 15.40 -6.42
CA GLN A 114 0.41 15.34 -5.24
C GLN A 114 1.78 14.74 -5.54
N LEU A 115 1.93 14.02 -6.66
CA LEU A 115 3.14 13.23 -6.94
C LEU A 115 4.41 14.08 -6.90
N GLU A 116 4.44 15.23 -7.58
CA GLU A 116 5.62 16.11 -7.59
C GLU A 116 6.05 16.56 -6.18
N LYS A 117 5.06 16.91 -5.34
CA LYS A 117 5.31 17.35 -3.96
C LYS A 117 5.80 16.20 -3.08
N LEU A 118 5.22 15.01 -3.26
CA LEU A 118 5.65 13.79 -2.56
C LEU A 118 7.06 13.37 -2.95
N LEU A 119 7.41 13.46 -4.24
CA LEU A 119 8.78 13.20 -4.72
C LEU A 119 9.79 14.10 -4.00
N ALA A 120 9.41 15.35 -3.70
CA ALA A 120 10.27 16.28 -2.98
C ALA A 120 10.64 15.79 -1.57
N CYS A 121 9.80 14.98 -0.92
CA CYS A 121 10.04 14.42 0.42
C CYS A 121 11.08 13.28 0.45
N VAL A 122 11.33 12.61 -0.68
CA VAL A 122 12.23 11.44 -0.77
C VAL A 122 13.70 11.88 -0.76
N ARG A 123 14.57 11.28 0.05
CA ARG A 123 16.00 11.64 0.05
C ARG A 123 16.70 11.31 -1.27
N GLY A 124 17.87 11.89 -1.51
CA GLY A 124 18.74 11.45 -2.60
C GLY A 124 19.08 9.96 -2.50
N GLY A 125 19.03 9.24 -3.62
CA GLY A 125 19.18 7.78 -3.68
C GLY A 125 17.99 7.01 -3.10
N GLY A 126 16.90 7.68 -2.74
CA GLY A 126 15.70 7.06 -2.19
C GLY A 126 14.84 6.38 -3.27
N ARG A 127 13.74 5.77 -2.81
CA ARG A 127 12.88 4.91 -3.61
C ARG A 127 11.44 5.39 -3.61
N ILE A 128 10.73 5.09 -4.69
CA ILE A 128 9.30 5.33 -4.86
C ILE A 128 8.64 4.03 -5.32
N LEU A 129 7.56 3.63 -4.64
CA LEU A 129 6.66 2.58 -5.07
C LEU A 129 5.28 3.19 -5.36
N LEU A 130 4.84 3.08 -6.60
CA LEU A 130 3.49 3.44 -7.01
C LEU A 130 2.60 2.19 -6.94
N VAL A 131 1.61 2.22 -6.05
CA VAL A 131 0.58 1.17 -5.89
C VAL A 131 -0.79 1.69 -6.30
N GLY A 132 -1.07 2.97 -6.02
CA GLY A 132 -2.32 3.63 -6.42
C GLY A 132 -2.42 3.81 -7.94
N SER A 133 -3.60 3.54 -8.49
CA SER A 133 -3.87 3.76 -9.92
C SER A 133 -4.03 5.25 -10.20
N ILE A 134 -3.03 5.84 -10.87
CA ILE A 134 -3.12 7.21 -11.36
C ILE A 134 -3.88 7.19 -12.69
N ALA A 135 -5.13 7.64 -12.69
CA ALA A 135 -5.89 7.81 -13.92
C ALA A 135 -5.37 9.03 -14.71
N GLY A 136 -5.07 8.85 -16.00
CA GLY A 136 -4.63 9.93 -16.89
C GLY A 136 -3.12 10.17 -16.88
N SER A 137 -2.68 11.39 -16.54
CA SER A 137 -1.27 11.77 -16.56
C SER A 137 -0.85 12.48 -15.27
N ALA A 138 0.33 12.13 -14.75
CA ALA A 138 1.03 12.89 -13.73
C ALA A 138 2.22 13.58 -14.37
N ASN A 139 2.35 14.89 -14.16
CA ASN A 139 3.42 15.71 -14.74
C ASN A 139 4.36 16.16 -13.63
N PHE A 140 5.66 15.98 -13.83
CA PHE A 140 6.72 16.52 -12.98
C PHE A 140 8.01 16.63 -13.80
N ASP A 141 8.93 17.51 -13.38
CA ASP A 141 10.20 17.66 -14.06
C ASP A 141 11.14 16.46 -13.76
N PHE A 142 11.37 15.62 -14.76
CA PHE A 142 12.17 14.39 -14.61
C PHE A 142 13.59 14.65 -14.05
N TYR A 143 14.27 15.69 -14.54
CA TYR A 143 15.66 15.95 -14.15
C TYR A 143 15.81 16.32 -12.66
N PRO A 144 15.16 17.37 -12.13
CA PRO A 144 15.30 17.74 -10.72
C PRO A 144 14.64 16.74 -9.77
N HIS A 145 13.52 16.11 -10.15
CA HIS A 145 12.77 15.25 -9.23
C HIS A 145 13.24 13.80 -9.22
N LEU A 146 13.84 13.28 -10.29
CA LEU A 146 14.27 11.88 -10.38
C LEU A 146 15.78 11.75 -10.67
N HIS A 147 16.23 12.19 -11.85
CA HIS A 147 17.57 11.87 -12.36
C HIS A 147 18.69 12.49 -11.52
N ARG A 148 18.62 13.79 -11.21
CA ARG A 148 19.63 14.50 -10.43
C ARG A 148 19.78 13.97 -9.01
N ARG A 149 18.70 13.38 -8.47
CA ARG A 149 18.64 12.84 -7.11
C ARG A 149 18.88 11.33 -7.07
N SER A 150 19.12 10.69 -8.22
CA SER A 150 19.33 9.25 -8.34
C SER A 150 18.22 8.41 -7.70
N LEU A 151 16.96 8.83 -7.87
CA LEU A 151 15.83 8.11 -7.30
C LEU A 151 15.48 6.87 -8.14
N THR A 152 15.00 5.82 -7.48
CA THR A 152 14.44 4.64 -8.13
C THR A 152 12.92 4.69 -8.04
N LEU A 153 12.24 4.56 -9.18
CA LEU A 153 10.78 4.47 -9.25
C LEU A 153 10.38 3.07 -9.72
N LYS A 154 9.50 2.42 -8.94
CA LYS A 154 8.80 1.19 -9.32
C LYS A 154 7.30 1.40 -9.28
N SER A 155 6.58 0.66 -10.11
CA SER A 155 5.12 0.65 -10.12
C SER A 155 4.65 -0.79 -10.11
N VAL A 156 3.55 -1.06 -9.42
CA VAL A 156 2.95 -2.39 -9.37
C VAL A 156 1.43 -2.28 -9.20
N THR A 157 0.68 -3.04 -9.99
CA THR A 157 -0.75 -3.24 -9.74
C THR A 157 -0.93 -4.43 -8.81
N LEU A 158 -2.02 -4.48 -8.03
CA LEU A 158 -2.28 -5.64 -7.15
C LEU A 158 -2.36 -6.95 -7.95
N GLN A 159 -2.93 -6.90 -9.16
CA GLN A 159 -2.96 -8.04 -10.07
C GLN A 159 -1.56 -8.46 -10.52
N ALA A 160 -0.68 -7.52 -10.86
CA ALA A 160 0.70 -7.83 -11.23
C ALA A 160 1.47 -8.43 -10.04
N ALA A 161 1.30 -7.88 -8.83
CA ALA A 161 1.91 -8.42 -7.61
C ALA A 161 1.47 -9.87 -7.34
N LEU A 162 0.21 -10.20 -7.62
CA LEU A 162 -0.28 -11.58 -7.52
C LEU A 162 0.29 -12.48 -8.62
N ALA A 163 0.44 -11.97 -9.84
CA ALA A 163 1.01 -12.72 -10.96
C ALA A 163 2.51 -13.03 -10.80
N GLU A 164 3.23 -12.39 -9.87
CA GLU A 164 4.62 -12.73 -9.50
C GLU A 164 4.79 -14.06 -8.75
N THR A 165 3.75 -14.89 -8.74
CA THR A 165 3.87 -16.34 -8.57
C THR A 165 4.68 -16.90 -9.74
N GLY A 166 5.98 -17.10 -9.54
CA GLY A 166 6.72 -18.08 -10.37
C GLY A 166 6.15 -19.48 -10.14
N ASP A 167 6.73 -20.50 -10.77
CA ASP A 167 6.39 -21.92 -10.57
C ASP A 167 6.79 -22.46 -9.16
N ASP A 168 6.95 -21.56 -8.18
CA ASP A 168 7.38 -21.83 -6.82
C ASP A 168 6.18 -21.84 -5.85
N ARG A 169 5.45 -22.95 -5.90
CA ARG A 169 4.30 -23.20 -5.02
C ARG A 169 4.63 -23.06 -3.52
N LEU A 170 5.85 -23.38 -3.11
CA LEU A 170 6.24 -23.29 -1.70
C LEU A 170 6.35 -21.83 -1.24
N LYS A 171 6.81 -20.92 -2.11
CA LYS A 171 6.81 -19.48 -1.84
C LYS A 171 5.39 -18.97 -1.62
N ASP A 172 4.46 -19.36 -2.50
CA ASP A 172 3.06 -18.91 -2.42
C ASP A 172 2.37 -19.41 -1.15
N GLU A 173 2.56 -20.69 -0.82
CA GLU A 173 2.03 -21.26 0.44
C GLU A 173 2.59 -20.54 1.66
N ARG A 174 3.88 -20.17 1.67
CA ARG A 174 4.50 -19.41 2.77
C ARG A 174 3.92 -18.01 2.91
N GLU A 175 3.75 -17.29 1.80
CA GLU A 175 3.19 -15.94 1.82
C GLU A 175 1.73 -15.94 2.27
N SER A 176 0.92 -16.87 1.76
CA SER A 176 -0.47 -17.06 2.20
C SER A 176 -0.55 -17.39 3.69
N ASN A 177 0.25 -18.36 4.17
CA ASN A 177 0.26 -18.72 5.59
C ASN A 177 0.71 -17.56 6.49
N PHE A 178 1.70 -16.77 6.04
CA PHE A 178 2.17 -15.61 6.77
C PHE A 178 1.10 -14.53 6.86
N VAL A 179 0.41 -14.22 5.74
CA VAL A 179 -0.71 -13.28 5.73
C VAL A 179 -1.85 -13.77 6.64
N SER A 180 -2.25 -15.04 6.55
CA SER A 180 -3.27 -15.61 7.45
C SER A 180 -2.87 -15.47 8.92
N HIS A 181 -1.59 -15.64 9.25
CA HIS A 181 -1.08 -15.41 10.60
C HIS A 181 -1.19 -13.94 11.02
N LEU A 182 -0.78 -13.00 10.18
CA LEU A 182 -0.85 -11.56 10.47
C LEU A 182 -2.30 -11.09 10.70
N LEU A 183 -3.22 -11.53 9.84
CA LEU A 183 -4.65 -11.20 9.97
C LEU A 183 -5.25 -11.79 11.25
N ARG A 184 -5.00 -13.07 11.54
CA ARG A 184 -5.57 -13.74 12.74
C ARG A 184 -4.98 -13.23 14.06
N SER A 185 -3.73 -12.76 14.04
CA SER A 185 -3.07 -12.19 15.22
C SER A 185 -3.38 -10.71 15.43
N GLY A 186 -4.07 -10.06 14.48
CA GLY A 186 -4.32 -8.61 14.50
C GLY A 186 -3.09 -7.75 14.22
N GLN A 187 -1.98 -8.36 13.74
CA GLN A 187 -0.78 -7.63 13.32
C GLN A 187 -0.96 -6.95 11.96
N LEU A 188 -1.90 -7.44 11.14
CA LEU A 188 -2.39 -6.76 9.95
C LEU A 188 -3.91 -6.61 10.08
N ASN A 189 -4.38 -5.38 10.12
CA ASN A 189 -5.78 -5.02 10.17
C ASN A 189 -6.17 -4.39 8.83
N MET A 190 -7.08 -5.06 8.12
CA MET A 190 -7.63 -4.59 6.85
C MET A 190 -9.14 -4.54 6.98
N PRO A 191 -9.80 -3.44 6.62
CA PRO A 191 -11.24 -3.36 6.75
C PRO A 191 -11.94 -4.26 5.73
N ASP A 192 -13.04 -4.90 6.16
CA ASP A 192 -13.80 -5.85 5.35
C ASP A 192 -14.29 -5.24 4.01
N HIS A 193 -14.45 -3.92 3.93
CA HIS A 193 -14.91 -3.22 2.73
C HIS A 193 -13.85 -3.00 1.64
N LEU A 194 -12.63 -3.54 1.77
CA LEU A 194 -11.68 -3.63 0.64
C LEU A 194 -12.26 -4.37 -0.58
N ILE A 195 -13.31 -5.15 -0.35
CA ILE A 195 -14.08 -5.90 -1.34
C ILE A 195 -14.82 -4.96 -2.32
N THR A 196 -15.00 -3.67 -2.01
CA THR A 196 -15.61 -2.72 -2.95
C THR A 196 -14.57 -2.19 -3.95
N ASN A 197 -14.22 -3.05 -4.89
CA ASN A 197 -13.81 -2.70 -6.24
C ASN A 197 -12.36 -2.23 -6.52
N PRO A 198 -11.37 -3.14 -6.50
CA PRO A 198 -10.10 -2.91 -7.18
C PRO A 198 -10.13 -3.24 -8.70
N MET A 199 -11.24 -3.77 -9.24
CA MET A 199 -11.27 -4.43 -10.57
C MET A 199 -12.37 -3.97 -11.55
N ALA A 200 -13.33 -3.12 -11.19
CA ALA A 200 -14.33 -2.63 -12.14
C ALA A 200 -13.76 -1.48 -12.96
N GLY A 201 -13.28 -1.88 -14.15
CA GLY A 201 -13.37 -1.10 -15.36
C GLY A 201 -12.30 -0.03 -15.52
N GLU A 202 -11.09 -0.44 -15.89
CA GLU A 202 -10.35 0.39 -16.84
C GLU A 202 -10.99 0.22 -18.22
N PRO A 203 -11.57 1.27 -18.83
CA PRO A 203 -11.76 1.23 -20.27
C PRO A 203 -10.37 1.18 -20.90
N LEU A 204 -10.12 0.15 -21.71
CA LEU A 204 -8.97 0.09 -22.60
C LEU A 204 -8.85 1.46 -23.29
N LEU A 205 -7.78 2.19 -23.02
CA LEU A 205 -7.50 3.42 -23.74
C LEU A 205 -7.49 3.07 -25.24
N PRO A 206 -8.25 3.79 -26.09
CA PRO A 206 -8.20 3.53 -27.52
C PRO A 206 -6.76 3.76 -27.97
N VAL A 207 -6.17 2.72 -28.55
CA VAL A 207 -4.87 2.82 -29.23
C VAL A 207 -5.08 3.86 -30.33
N SER A 208 -4.52 5.05 -30.15
CA SER A 208 -4.46 6.04 -31.22
C SER A 208 -3.67 5.40 -32.35
N SER A 209 -4.37 5.01 -33.40
CA SER A 209 -3.76 4.71 -34.69
C SER A 209 -3.10 6.00 -35.16
N ALA A 210 -1.78 6.04 -35.08
CA ALA A 210 -0.99 7.10 -35.69
C ALA A 210 -1.35 7.19 -37.18
N SER A 211 -1.64 8.42 -37.60
CA SER A 211 -1.82 8.87 -38.98
C SER A 211 -0.60 8.61 -39.85
#